data_AF-A0A660Z023-F1
#
_entry.id   AF-A0A660Z023-F1
#
_cell.length_a   1.000
_cell.length_b   1.000
_cell.length_c   1.000
_cell.angle_alpha   90.00
_cell.angle_beta   90.00
_cell.angle_gamma   90.00
#
_symmetry.space_group_name_H-M   'P 1'
#
loop_
_entity.id
_entity.type
_entity.pdbx_description
1 polymer ?
#
loop_
_entity_poly.entity_id
_entity_poly.type
_entity_poly.pdbx_seq_one_letter_code
_entity_poly.pdbx_strand_id
1 'polypeptide(L)'
;MRTDLREQKRDIIAETMDLTIEQSEIFWTIYREYETELNIISSEKLELVKDYSENYYNLTNEIANQLADKKHELDTERVNLIWKYYNKFKSELNPIDAAMFYQVESQLLMLIDVQVAGEIPIIKKLKK
;
A
#
# COMPACT_ATOMS: atom_id res chain seq x y z
N MET A 1 -0.59 -16.52 -0.79
CA MET A 1 -1.44 -15.36 -0.41
C MET A 1 -0.81 -14.01 -0.74
N ARG A 2 0.35 -13.63 -0.19
CA ARG A 2 0.99 -12.33 -0.55
C ARG A 2 1.46 -12.28 -2.01
N THR A 3 2.03 -13.36 -2.53
CA THR A 3 2.49 -13.45 -3.92
C THR A 3 1.31 -13.42 -4.89
N ASP A 4 0.27 -14.23 -4.62
CA ASP A 4 -0.94 -14.31 -5.45
C ASP A 4 -1.64 -12.95 -5.63
N LEU A 5 -1.72 -12.14 -4.55
CA LEU A 5 -2.30 -10.79 -4.63
C LEU A 5 -1.43 -9.82 -5.44
N ARG A 6 -0.10 -9.97 -5.43
CA ARG A 6 0.81 -9.14 -6.24
C ARG A 6 0.72 -9.47 -7.72
N GLU A 7 0.64 -10.75 -8.05
CA GLU A 7 0.46 -11.21 -9.43
C GLU A 7 -0.89 -10.73 -9.98
N GLN A 8 -1.98 -10.95 -9.25
CA GLN A 8 -3.31 -10.42 -9.63
C GLN A 8 -3.32 -8.90 -9.80
N LYS A 9 -2.62 -8.16 -8.92
CA LYS A 9 -2.51 -6.70 -9.03
C LYS A 9 -1.83 -6.29 -10.33
N ARG A 10 -0.74 -6.96 -10.70
CA ARG A 10 -0.01 -6.69 -11.95
C ARG A 10 -0.86 -7.00 -13.17
N ASP A 11 -1.59 -8.11 -13.17
CA ASP A 11 -2.47 -8.48 -14.27
C ASP A 11 -3.57 -7.42 -14.48
N ILE A 12 -4.23 -6.99 -13.39
CA ILE A 12 -5.25 -5.93 -13.46
C ILE A 12 -4.67 -4.63 -14.01
N ILE A 13 -3.46 -4.24 -13.58
CA ILE A 13 -2.80 -3.04 -14.08
C ILE A 13 -2.45 -3.17 -15.56
N ALA A 14 -1.92 -4.32 -15.98
CA ALA A 14 -1.60 -4.59 -17.39
C ALA A 14 -2.84 -4.45 -18.28
N GLU A 15 -3.97 -5.03 -17.86
CA GLU A 15 -5.23 -4.99 -18.59
C GLU A 15 -5.88 -3.60 -18.57
N THR A 16 -5.77 -2.86 -17.46
CA THR A 16 -6.47 -1.59 -17.29
C THR A 16 -5.75 -0.40 -17.94
N MET A 17 -4.41 -0.42 -17.97
CA MET A 17 -3.63 0.74 -18.42
C MET A 17 -3.64 0.92 -19.95
N ASP A 18 -3.97 -0.12 -20.73
CA ASP A 18 -4.11 -0.08 -22.21
C ASP A 18 -2.95 0.68 -22.92
N LEU A 19 -1.72 0.38 -22.50
CA LEU A 19 -0.53 1.07 -22.99
C LEU A 19 -0.04 0.48 -24.31
N THR A 20 0.54 1.33 -25.17
CA THR A 20 1.32 0.84 -26.31
C THR A 20 2.55 0.05 -25.84
N ILE A 21 3.21 -0.67 -26.75
CA ILE A 21 4.43 -1.44 -26.44
C ILE A 21 5.51 -0.52 -25.85
N GLU A 22 5.75 0.64 -26.46
CA GLU A 22 6.76 1.61 -26.01
C GLU A 22 6.43 2.18 -24.63
N GLN A 23 5.17 2.58 -24.40
CA GLN A 23 4.72 3.06 -23.09
C GLN A 23 4.80 1.96 -22.02
N SER A 24 4.49 0.72 -22.38
CA SER A 24 4.56 -0.43 -21.46
C SER A 24 5.98 -0.66 -20.95
N GLU A 25 6.99 -0.58 -21.81
CA GLU A 25 8.39 -0.76 -21.40
C GLU A 25 8.83 0.30 -20.36
N ILE A 26 8.48 1.56 -20.60
CA ILE A 26 8.72 2.68 -19.67
C ILE A 26 7.94 2.45 -18.38
N PHE A 27 6.65 2.14 -18.50
CA PHE A 27 5.75 1.95 -17.37
C PHE A 27 6.26 0.86 -16.43
N TRP A 28 6.52 -0.34 -16.96
CA TRP A 28 6.95 -1.48 -16.14
C TRP A 28 8.32 -1.28 -15.51
N THR A 29 9.17 -0.46 -16.12
CA THR A 29 10.47 -0.09 -15.52
C THR A 29 10.27 0.74 -14.27
N ILE A 30 9.47 1.81 -14.35
CA ILE A 30 9.15 2.67 -13.20
C ILE A 30 8.33 1.88 -12.16
N TYR A 31 7.39 1.04 -12.60
CA TYR A 31 6.52 0.26 -11.73
C TYR A 31 7.29 -0.75 -10.86
N ARG A 32 8.34 -1.39 -11.39
CA ARG A 32 9.19 -2.30 -10.61
C ARG A 32 9.93 -1.58 -9.47
N GLU A 33 10.40 -0.34 -9.72
CA GLU A 33 10.99 0.47 -8.66
C GLU A 33 9.95 0.78 -7.58
N TYR A 34 8.75 1.20 -8.00
CA TYR A 34 7.63 1.48 -7.10
C TYR A 34 7.30 0.28 -6.23
N GLU A 35 7.14 -0.91 -6.82
CA GLU A 35 6.84 -2.13 -6.08
C GLU A 35 7.93 -2.47 -5.06
N THR A 36 9.19 -2.22 -5.39
CA THR A 36 10.31 -2.46 -4.48
C THR A 36 10.19 -1.57 -3.25
N GLU A 37 9.93 -0.27 -3.42
CA GLU A 37 9.72 0.66 -2.31
C GLU A 37 8.42 0.35 -1.52
N LEU A 38 7.32 0.03 -2.22
CA LEU A 38 6.05 -0.34 -1.59
C LEU A 38 6.18 -1.61 -0.73
N ASN A 39 7.03 -2.55 -1.14
CA ASN A 39 7.26 -3.80 -0.40
C ASN A 39 7.95 -3.56 0.95
N ILE A 40 8.76 -2.52 1.07
CA ILE A 40 9.36 -2.12 2.35
C ILE A 40 8.25 -1.67 3.31
N ILE A 41 7.43 -0.70 2.89
CA ILE A 41 6.29 -0.20 3.68
C ILE A 41 5.32 -1.34 4.05
N SER A 42 5.04 -2.25 3.10
CA SER A 42 4.16 -3.40 3.32
C SER A 42 4.72 -4.42 4.31
N SER A 43 6.05 -4.49 4.45
CA SER A 43 6.72 -5.35 5.41
C SER A 43 6.64 -4.74 6.80
N GLU A 44 6.93 -3.44 6.94
CA GLU A 44 6.76 -2.73 8.22
C GLU A 44 5.30 -2.74 8.70
N LYS A 45 4.33 -2.62 7.79
CA LYS A 45 2.91 -2.77 8.12
C LYS A 45 2.58 -4.16 8.66
N LEU A 46 3.26 -5.21 8.19
CA LEU A 46 3.09 -6.56 8.76
C LEU A 46 3.61 -6.64 10.18
N GLU A 47 4.80 -6.07 10.41
CA GLU A 47 5.42 -6.03 11.73
C GLU A 47 4.53 -5.27 12.70
N LEU A 48 3.99 -4.12 12.31
CA LEU A 48 3.03 -3.38 13.11
C LEU A 48 1.79 -4.21 13.48
N VAL A 49 1.25 -5.00 12.55
CA VAL A 49 0.11 -5.89 12.83
C VAL A 49 0.49 -7.01 13.80
N LYS A 50 1.71 -7.54 13.68
CA LYS A 50 2.24 -8.53 14.61
C LYS A 50 2.40 -7.94 16.01
N ASP A 51 3.03 -6.76 16.12
CA ASP A 51 3.22 -6.04 17.39
C ASP A 51 1.88 -5.74 18.05
N TYR A 52 0.89 -5.32 17.25
CA TYR A 52 -0.49 -5.14 17.72
C TYR A 52 -1.07 -6.43 18.30
N SER A 53 -0.94 -7.55 17.58
CA SER A 53 -1.45 -8.84 18.02
C SER A 53 -0.79 -9.33 19.31
N GLU A 54 0.52 -9.15 19.45
CA GLU A 54 1.27 -9.56 20.65
C GLU A 54 0.90 -8.73 21.88
N ASN A 55 0.56 -7.45 21.68
CA ASN A 55 0.22 -6.53 22.76
C ASN A 55 -1.28 -6.40 23.03
N TYR A 56 -2.16 -6.98 22.21
CA TYR A 56 -3.60 -6.72 22.23
C TYR A 56 -4.25 -6.80 23.62
N TYR A 57 -3.87 -7.78 24.44
CA TYR A 57 -4.42 -7.99 25.78
C TYR A 57 -3.73 -7.16 26.88
N ASN A 58 -2.57 -6.54 26.59
CA ASN A 58 -1.73 -5.81 27.53
C ASN A 58 -1.52 -4.34 27.12
N LEU A 59 -2.45 -3.79 26.31
CA LEU A 59 -2.37 -2.43 25.81
C LEU A 59 -2.33 -1.40 26.94
N THR A 60 -1.19 -0.70 27.05
CA THR A 60 -1.05 0.52 27.84
C THR A 60 -1.33 1.74 26.96
N ASN A 61 -1.52 2.92 27.57
CA ASN A 61 -1.67 4.17 26.82
C ASN A 61 -0.43 4.46 25.94
N GLU A 62 0.76 4.13 26.44
CA GLU A 62 2.01 4.32 25.71
C GLU A 62 2.09 3.43 24.48
N ILE A 63 1.81 2.13 24.63
CA ILE A 63 1.80 1.18 23.50
C ILE A 63 0.74 1.58 22.48
N ALA A 64 -0.47 1.97 22.94
CA ALA A 64 -1.52 2.43 22.06
C ALA A 64 -1.11 3.67 21.25
N ASN A 65 -0.39 4.61 21.87
CA ASN A 65 0.13 5.80 21.17
C ASN A 65 1.20 5.43 20.15
N GLN A 66 2.17 4.59 20.52
CA GLN A 66 3.23 4.12 19.60
C GLN A 66 2.67 3.41 18.36
N LEU A 67 1.68 2.52 18.55
CA LEU A 67 1.03 1.81 17.45
C LEU A 67 0.25 2.77 16.54
N ALA A 68 -0.41 3.78 17.10
CA ALA A 68 -1.13 4.78 16.34
C ALA A 68 -0.18 5.68 15.53
N ASP A 69 0.91 6.13 16.15
CA ASP A 69 1.93 6.96 15.49
C ASP A 69 2.60 6.18 14.35
N LYS A 70 3.01 4.93 14.58
CA LYS A 70 3.62 4.10 13.54
C LYS A 70 2.64 3.80 12.40
N LYS A 71 1.35 3.55 12.72
CA LYS A 71 0.32 3.41 11.69
C LYS A 71 0.20 4.66 10.83
N HIS A 72 0.15 5.84 11.47
CA HIS A 72 0.02 7.11 10.78
C HIS A 72 1.22 7.41 9.87
N GLU A 73 2.43 7.14 10.35
CA GLU A 73 3.66 7.24 9.56
C GLU A 73 3.58 6.38 8.29
N LEU A 74 3.31 5.07 8.44
CA LEU A 74 3.25 4.14 7.31
C LEU A 74 2.15 4.49 6.30
N ASP A 75 0.97 4.91 6.77
CA ASP A 75 -0.11 5.36 5.90
C ASP A 75 0.31 6.62 5.10
N THR A 76 1.03 7.55 5.74
CA THR A 76 1.55 8.77 5.12
C THR A 76 2.64 8.48 4.10
N GLU A 77 3.61 7.62 4.46
CA GLU A 77 4.67 7.18 3.55
C GLU A 77 4.11 6.53 2.29
N ARG A 78 3.08 5.67 2.44
CA ARG A 78 2.45 5.02 1.29
C ARG A 78 1.78 6.02 0.36
N VAL A 79 1.04 6.99 0.90
CA VAL A 79 0.40 8.06 0.08
C VAL A 79 1.47 8.87 -0.66
N ASN A 80 2.54 9.26 0.04
CA ASN A 80 3.64 10.00 -0.55
C ASN A 80 4.37 9.19 -1.63
N LEU A 81 4.53 7.88 -1.43
CA LEU A 81 5.12 6.98 -2.40
C LEU A 81 4.30 6.94 -3.70
N ILE A 82 2.98 6.73 -3.60
CA ILE A 82 2.12 6.70 -4.79
C ILE A 82 2.18 8.05 -5.51
N TRP A 83 2.19 9.17 -4.77
CA TRP A 83 2.32 10.51 -5.37
C TRP A 83 3.69 10.75 -6.05
N LYS A 84 4.78 10.28 -5.44
CA LYS A 84 6.12 10.31 -6.05
C LYS A 84 6.10 9.60 -7.40
N TYR A 85 5.48 8.43 -7.48
CA TYR A 85 5.43 7.65 -8.72
C TYR A 85 4.43 8.16 -9.74
N TYR A 86 3.31 8.73 -9.31
CA TYR A 86 2.46 9.54 -10.19
C TYR A 86 3.26 10.63 -10.91
N ASN A 87 4.10 11.39 -10.19
CA ASN A 87 4.90 12.44 -10.81
C ASN A 87 5.97 11.89 -11.76
N LYS A 88 6.57 10.73 -11.47
CA LYS A 88 7.48 10.03 -12.39
C LYS A 88 6.76 9.61 -13.68
N PHE A 89 5.64 8.91 -13.57
CA PHE A 89 4.85 8.50 -14.74
C PHE A 89 4.36 9.70 -15.56
N LYS A 90 3.94 10.78 -14.91
CA LYS A 90 3.52 12.01 -15.59
C LYS A 90 4.63 12.62 -16.44
N SER A 91 5.88 12.50 -15.99
CA SER A 91 7.08 13.03 -16.67
C SER A 91 7.52 12.14 -17.84
N GLU A 92 7.52 10.82 -17.65
CA GLU A 92 8.06 9.86 -18.62
C GLU A 92 7.01 9.36 -19.63
N LEU A 93 5.73 9.46 -19.29
CA LEU A 93 4.60 9.11 -20.14
C LEU A 93 3.77 10.36 -20.41
N ASN A 94 2.55 10.42 -19.87
CA ASN A 94 1.68 11.59 -19.93
C ASN A 94 0.79 11.68 -18.67
N PRO A 95 0.09 12.81 -18.43
CA PRO A 95 -0.75 12.98 -17.26
C PRO A 95 -1.94 12.01 -17.15
N ILE A 96 -2.49 11.52 -18.26
CA ILE A 96 -3.60 10.56 -18.27
C ILE A 96 -3.10 9.21 -17.76
N ASP A 97 -2.01 8.67 -18.32
CA ASP A 97 -1.42 7.40 -17.89
C ASP A 97 -1.05 7.45 -16.40
N ALA A 98 -0.45 8.56 -15.96
CA ALA A 98 -0.12 8.77 -14.56
C ALA A 98 -1.36 8.76 -13.65
N ALA A 99 -2.43 9.44 -14.04
CA ALA A 99 -3.68 9.47 -13.28
C ALA A 99 -4.36 8.09 -13.23
N MET A 100 -4.34 7.34 -14.33
CA MET A 100 -4.83 5.96 -14.38
C MET A 100 -4.07 5.06 -13.40
N PHE A 101 -2.73 5.11 -13.40
CA PHE A 101 -1.92 4.41 -12.39
C PHE A 101 -2.34 4.78 -10.98
N TYR A 102 -2.41 6.09 -10.68
CA TYR A 102 -2.76 6.58 -9.35
C TYR A 102 -4.12 6.03 -8.88
N GLN A 103 -5.12 6.06 -9.75
CA GLN A 103 -6.46 5.56 -9.46
C GLN A 103 -6.47 4.05 -9.23
N VAL A 104 -5.94 3.27 -10.18
CA VAL A 104 -5.97 1.80 -10.15
C VAL A 104 -5.18 1.28 -8.96
N GLU A 105 -3.96 1.78 -8.75
CA GLU A 105 -3.10 1.35 -7.64
C GLU A 105 -3.74 1.68 -6.28
N SER A 106 -4.32 2.89 -6.12
CA SER A 106 -5.01 3.26 -4.89
C SER A 106 -6.22 2.36 -4.59
N GLN A 107 -7.00 2.01 -5.61
CA GLN A 107 -8.15 1.12 -5.47
C GLN A 107 -7.72 -0.30 -5.09
N LEU A 108 -6.68 -0.84 -5.73
CA LEU A 108 -6.16 -2.18 -5.42
C LEU A 108 -5.58 -2.24 -4.00
N LEU A 109 -4.84 -1.21 -3.58
CA LEU A 109 -4.32 -1.13 -2.21
C LEU A 109 -5.44 -1.02 -1.17
N MET A 110 -6.53 -0.30 -1.48
CA MET A 110 -7.69 -0.21 -0.60
C MET A 110 -8.38 -1.57 -0.43
N LEU A 111 -8.50 -2.38 -1.49
CA LEU A 111 -9.04 -3.74 -1.39
C LEU A 111 -8.18 -4.63 -0.47
N ILE A 112 -6.85 -4.55 -0.61
CA ILE A 112 -5.91 -5.26 0.26
C ILE A 112 -6.07 -4.78 1.71
N ASP A 113 -6.21 -3.47 1.92
CA ASP A 113 -6.39 -2.90 3.26
C ASP A 113 -7.68 -3.39 3.93
N VAL A 114 -8.79 -3.49 3.18
CA VAL A 114 -10.05 -4.02 3.70
C VAL A 114 -9.89 -5.49 4.13
N GLN A 115 -9.21 -6.29 3.32
CA GLN A 115 -8.95 -7.70 3.67
C GLN A 115 -8.12 -7.82 4.95
N VAL A 116 -7.06 -7.03 5.08
CA VAL A 116 -6.22 -7.02 6.30
C VAL A 116 -6.99 -6.49 7.50
N ALA A 117 -7.75 -5.40 7.35
CA ALA A 117 -8.53 -4.81 8.43
C ALA A 117 -9.60 -5.76 8.99
N GLY A 118 -10.15 -6.65 8.15
CA GLY A 118 -11.10 -7.68 8.58
C GLY A 118 -10.53 -8.67 9.59
N GLU A 119 -9.22 -8.88 9.60
CA GLU A 119 -8.52 -9.81 10.50
C GLU A 119 -8.03 -9.14 11.80
N ILE A 120 -8.06 -7.80 11.86
CA ILE A 120 -7.49 -7.05 13.00
C ILE A 120 -8.62 -6.65 13.95
N PRO A 121 -8.66 -7.18 15.19
CA PRO A 121 -9.69 -6.79 16.15
C PRO A 121 -9.52 -5.34 16.56
N ILE A 122 -10.61 -4.59 16.73
CA ILE A 122 -10.56 -3.21 17.21
C ILE A 122 -10.20 -3.18 18.71
N ILE A 123 -9.37 -2.21 19.12
CA ILE A 123 -9.00 -1.99 20.53
C ILE A 123 -10.28 -1.81 21.36
N LYS A 124 -10.39 -2.55 22.46
CA LYS A 124 -11.50 -2.41 23.42
C LYS A 124 -11.02 -1.64 24.64
N LYS A 125 -11.75 -0.58 24.99
CA LYS A 125 -11.61 0.05 26.31
C LYS A 125 -12.22 -0.90 27.34
N LEU A 126 -11.45 -1.32 28.34
CA LEU A 126 -11.99 -2.09 29.46
C LEU A 126 -13.11 -1.26 30.11
N LYS A 127 -14.32 -1.82 30.20
CA LYS A 127 -15.40 -1.21 30.98
C LYS A 127 -14.96 -1.26 32.44
N LYS A 128 -14.83 -0.09 33.07
CA LYS A 128 -14.70 0.02 34.53
C LYS A 128 -15.98 -0.49 35.20
#